data_AF-A0A8J8C3J2-F1
#
_entry.id   AF-A0A8J8C3J2-F1
#
_cell.length_a   1.000
_cell.length_b   1.000
_cell.length_c   1.000
_cell.angle_alpha   90.00
_cell.angle_beta   90.00
_cell.angle_gamma   90.00
#
_symmetry.space_group_name_H-M   'P 1'
#
loop_
_entity.id
_entity.type
_entity.pdbx_description
1 polymer ?
#
loop_
_entity_poly.entity_id
_entity_poly.type
_entity_poly.pdbx_seq_one_letter_code
_entity_poly.pdbx_strand_id
1 'polypeptide(L)'
;MKKTAVILVIILLGCINQVEERPELKITASTEQFSQGKTSLEVLITNTGKTGLHNVVIRVDLPGDFTCRMSEYFVDVIEPGADRVFHFEIISHAPEGEYTLHIFMESDELVLERKFTFSVVSEKVEKNLEDEKEKEEEKEIPEPTYERIFGAQYDTDDLYNADIDALMQQLTQAGINTVVFRVFDYEYEPLSDCGVYFETDHAPVKKDLLKEVVEKAHKEGIQVFAWMTTLDCPWILADHPEWGVVAYNWEKQKYITNASWWLRISPFNNQHREYLKKLYADLAQYDIEGIVFQDDLYLEDNEDFSSYAEESYKKEFERGLSIHNMFDEYDNLTPEGEQWVDWKCKALMDMCKEIMDAVHEVNPDCKFLIDMFYEGVYNPEDCRRWFAQDAELAIQSGFDYLYVMSYHHFMAGELDLTIEEAIDLLGEMTKRGINLVGAERLIMKIQVYDWFTETPVENWEIEKAYTVLVEAGCLHIAYTPHHDRVPFTLIRRFAPQSGRFYMV
;
A
#
# COMPACT_ATOMS: atom_id res chain seq x y z
N MET A 1 66.64 59.40 -0.52
CA MET A 1 66.64 59.60 -1.98
C MET A 1 65.67 58.61 -2.60
N LYS A 2 64.74 59.15 -3.42
CA LYS A 2 63.93 58.55 -4.51
C LYS A 2 63.15 57.26 -4.18
N LYS A 3 61.82 57.31 -3.94
CA LYS A 3 60.70 57.50 -4.89
C LYS A 3 60.77 56.57 -6.11
N THR A 4 59.78 55.68 -6.22
CA THR A 4 58.83 55.66 -7.36
C THR A 4 57.47 55.19 -6.84
N ALA A 5 56.48 56.05 -7.03
CA ALA A 5 55.06 55.82 -6.80
C ALA A 5 54.45 55.00 -7.95
N VAL A 6 53.23 54.47 -7.80
CA VAL A 6 52.15 54.53 -8.81
C VAL A 6 50.86 53.93 -8.21
N ILE A 7 49.86 54.81 -8.12
CA ILE A 7 48.41 54.62 -8.19
C ILE A 7 47.64 54.16 -6.94
N LEU A 8 47.13 55.20 -6.30
CA LEU A 8 45.91 55.34 -5.51
C LEU A 8 44.66 54.88 -6.29
N VAL A 9 43.88 53.94 -5.75
CA VAL A 9 42.41 53.91 -5.96
C VAL A 9 41.74 53.80 -4.59
N ILE A 10 41.06 54.88 -4.26
CA ILE A 10 40.08 55.03 -3.19
C ILE A 10 38.89 54.12 -3.51
N ILE A 11 38.47 53.27 -2.58
CA ILE A 11 37.03 53.06 -2.33
C ILE A 11 36.81 53.11 -0.82
N LEU A 12 36.41 54.31 -0.41
CA LEU A 12 35.60 54.59 0.76
C LEU A 12 34.15 54.25 0.37
N LEU A 13 33.36 53.78 1.33
CA LEU A 13 31.91 53.50 1.29
C LEU A 13 31.45 52.18 0.63
N GLY A 14 30.73 51.42 1.45
CA GLY A 14 29.81 50.39 0.99
C GLY A 14 29.46 49.42 2.10
N CYS A 15 28.67 49.86 3.10
CA CYS A 15 27.70 48.94 3.68
C CYS A 15 26.85 48.44 2.51
N ILE A 16 27.25 47.35 1.87
CA ILE A 16 26.34 46.58 1.06
C ILE A 16 25.56 45.79 2.08
N ASN A 17 24.42 46.36 2.50
CA ASN A 17 23.24 45.54 2.68
C ASN A 17 23.23 44.60 1.48
N GLN A 18 23.65 43.35 1.64
CA GLN A 18 23.07 42.30 0.81
C GLN A 18 21.61 42.34 1.23
N VAL A 19 20.83 43.14 0.51
CA VAL A 19 19.42 42.89 0.38
C VAL A 19 19.40 41.48 -0.17
N GLU A 20 19.16 40.48 0.69
CA GLU A 20 18.69 39.19 0.22
C GLU A 20 17.56 39.53 -0.74
N GLU A 21 17.81 39.30 -2.03
CA GLU A 21 16.79 39.52 -3.05
C GLU A 21 15.64 38.62 -2.66
N ARG A 22 14.50 39.23 -2.31
CA ARG A 22 13.33 38.47 -1.89
C ARG A 22 12.96 37.53 -3.03
N PRO A 23 12.62 36.26 -2.73
CA PRO A 23 12.06 35.38 -3.75
C PRO A 23 10.84 36.06 -4.38
N GLU A 24 10.81 36.07 -5.71
CA GLU A 24 9.69 36.61 -6.50
C GLU A 24 8.96 35.45 -7.15
N LEU A 25 7.63 35.47 -7.08
CA LEU A 25 6.77 34.48 -7.70
C LEU A 25 5.75 35.15 -8.60
N LYS A 26 5.44 34.50 -9.71
CA LYS A 26 4.29 34.81 -10.54
C LYS A 26 3.24 33.71 -10.34
N ILE A 27 2.01 34.12 -10.02
CA ILE A 27 0.85 33.22 -9.88
C ILE A 27 -0.16 33.58 -10.97
N THR A 28 -0.61 32.60 -11.74
CA THR A 28 -1.68 32.76 -12.74
C THR A 28 -2.69 31.63 -12.66
N ALA A 29 -3.97 31.96 -12.83
CA ALA A 29 -5.07 30.99 -12.95
C ALA A 29 -5.38 30.70 -14.42
N SER A 30 -5.76 29.46 -14.77
CA SER A 30 -6.03 29.06 -16.15
C SER A 30 -7.36 29.56 -16.73
N THR A 31 -8.33 29.92 -15.89
CA THR A 31 -9.64 30.39 -16.35
C THR A 31 -10.25 31.46 -15.44
N GLU A 32 -10.99 32.39 -16.05
CA GLU A 32 -11.82 33.41 -15.37
C GLU A 32 -13.32 33.06 -15.46
N GLN A 33 -13.68 31.89 -16.01
CA GLN A 33 -15.05 31.42 -16.17
C GLN A 33 -15.23 29.99 -15.66
N PHE A 34 -16.18 29.77 -14.76
CA PHE A 34 -16.52 28.48 -14.18
C PHE A 34 -17.94 28.08 -14.62
N SER A 35 -18.14 26.82 -14.97
CA SER A 35 -19.48 26.26 -15.18
C SER A 35 -20.17 25.96 -13.85
N GLN A 36 -21.50 25.94 -13.85
CA GLN A 36 -22.24 25.29 -12.76
C GLN A 36 -22.01 23.78 -12.83
N GLY A 37 -21.64 23.15 -11.71
CA GLY A 37 -21.16 21.76 -11.67
C GLY A 37 -19.64 21.68 -11.48
N LYS A 38 -18.99 20.72 -12.14
CA LYS A 38 -17.56 20.44 -11.99
C LYS A 38 -16.73 21.23 -12.99
N THR A 39 -15.74 21.97 -12.49
CA THR A 39 -14.76 22.73 -13.29
C THR A 39 -13.35 22.46 -12.77
N SER A 40 -12.34 22.72 -13.60
CA SER A 40 -10.92 22.67 -13.20
C SER A 40 -10.34 24.08 -13.15
N LEU A 41 -9.55 24.36 -12.11
CA LEU A 41 -8.73 25.55 -11.97
C LEU A 41 -7.27 25.13 -11.92
N GLU A 42 -6.48 25.53 -12.92
CA GLU A 42 -5.04 25.33 -12.87
C GLU A 42 -4.39 26.59 -12.33
N VAL A 43 -3.50 26.42 -11.35
CA VAL A 43 -2.69 27.49 -10.79
C VAL A 43 -1.25 27.24 -11.20
N LEU A 44 -0.71 28.12 -12.03
CA LEU A 44 0.70 28.11 -12.40
C LEU A 44 1.45 29.03 -11.43
N ILE A 45 2.50 28.48 -10.83
CA ILE A 45 3.48 29.21 -10.02
C ILE A 45 4.85 29.12 -10.69
N THR A 46 5.45 30.28 -10.93
CA THR A 46 6.81 30.40 -11.47
C THR A 46 7.69 31.12 -10.45
N ASN A 47 8.78 30.48 -9.99
CA ASN A 47 9.80 31.16 -9.18
C ASN A 47 10.68 32.02 -10.08
N THR A 48 10.44 33.34 -10.08
CA THR A 48 11.22 34.33 -10.83
C THR A 48 12.38 34.91 -10.02
N GLY A 49 12.56 34.46 -8.77
CA GLY A 49 13.67 34.83 -7.89
C GLY A 49 14.98 34.13 -8.24
N LYS A 50 16.00 34.35 -7.40
CA LYS A 50 17.35 33.74 -7.56
C LYS A 50 17.64 32.61 -6.57
N THR A 51 16.72 32.29 -5.67
CA THR A 51 16.85 31.24 -4.65
C THR A 51 15.65 30.30 -4.70
N GLY A 52 15.87 29.02 -4.34
CA GLY A 52 14.78 28.06 -4.16
C GLY A 52 13.88 28.44 -2.98
N LEU A 53 12.62 28.03 -3.06
CA LEU A 53 11.62 28.18 -1.99
C LEU A 53 11.32 26.80 -1.42
N HIS A 54 11.44 26.63 -0.11
CA HIS A 54 11.28 25.33 0.54
C HIS A 54 9.98 25.23 1.32
N ASN A 55 9.50 24.00 1.52
CA ASN A 55 8.29 23.71 2.28
C ASN A 55 7.08 24.52 1.80
N VAL A 56 6.91 24.60 0.48
CA VAL A 56 5.89 25.43 -0.16
C VAL A 56 4.52 24.78 -0.02
N VAL A 57 3.62 25.44 0.70
CA VAL A 57 2.19 25.12 0.79
C VAL A 57 1.41 26.07 -0.09
N ILE A 58 0.52 25.57 -0.93
CA ILE A 58 -0.34 26.37 -1.81
C ILE A 58 -1.78 25.99 -1.54
N ARG A 59 -2.61 26.96 -1.18
CA ARG A 59 -4.01 26.77 -0.82
C ARG A 59 -4.93 27.66 -1.63
N VAL A 60 -6.06 27.12 -2.08
CA VAL A 60 -7.15 27.88 -2.70
C VAL A 60 -8.31 27.96 -1.71
N ASP A 61 -8.70 29.18 -1.39
CA ASP A 61 -9.87 29.51 -0.59
C ASP A 61 -10.98 30.05 -1.49
N LEU A 62 -12.14 29.38 -1.43
CA LEU A 62 -13.27 29.62 -2.32
C LEU A 62 -14.46 30.22 -1.55
N PRO A 63 -15.34 30.98 -2.20
CA PRO A 63 -16.60 31.40 -1.60
C PRO A 63 -17.46 30.20 -1.18
N GLY A 64 -18.33 30.38 -0.19
CA GLY A 64 -19.06 29.26 0.44
C GLY A 64 -19.96 28.41 -0.46
N ASP A 65 -20.35 28.90 -1.64
CA ASP A 65 -21.16 28.13 -2.61
C ASP A 65 -20.32 27.24 -3.55
N PHE A 66 -19.01 27.14 -3.28
CA PHE A 66 -18.05 26.33 -4.00
C PHE A 66 -17.38 25.35 -3.05
N THR A 67 -17.10 24.16 -3.55
CA THR A 67 -16.31 23.15 -2.83
C THR A 67 -15.12 22.75 -3.69
N CYS A 68 -13.99 22.47 -3.04
CA CYS A 68 -12.80 21.95 -3.70
C CYS A 68 -12.33 20.73 -2.91
N ARG A 69 -12.21 19.58 -3.58
CA ARG A 69 -11.87 18.31 -2.93
C ARG A 69 -10.44 18.31 -2.38
N MET A 70 -9.52 18.92 -3.13
CA MET A 70 -8.13 19.16 -2.72
C MET A 70 -7.85 20.65 -2.82
N SER A 71 -8.00 21.36 -1.70
CA SER A 71 -7.81 22.81 -1.63
C SER A 71 -6.39 23.24 -1.30
N GLU A 72 -5.48 22.30 -1.04
CA GLU A 72 -4.10 22.56 -0.64
C GLU A 72 -3.12 21.56 -1.28
N TYR A 73 -1.93 22.04 -1.64
CA TYR A 73 -0.81 21.26 -2.15
C TYR A 73 0.47 21.58 -1.38
N PHE A 74 1.33 20.57 -1.20
CA PHE A 74 2.68 20.74 -0.66
C PHE A 74 3.75 20.45 -1.72
N VAL A 75 4.80 21.27 -1.74
CA VAL A 75 5.98 21.10 -2.59
C VAL A 75 7.24 21.32 -1.76
N ASP A 76 8.12 20.33 -1.75
CA ASP A 76 9.36 20.38 -0.97
C ASP A 76 10.27 21.54 -1.39
N VAL A 77 10.48 21.71 -2.70
CA VAL A 77 11.23 22.85 -3.24
C VAL A 77 10.70 23.35 -4.61
N ILE A 78 10.62 24.68 -4.77
CA ILE A 78 10.44 25.33 -6.09
C ILE A 78 11.73 26.07 -6.45
N GLU A 79 12.51 25.48 -7.35
CA GLU A 79 13.80 26.02 -7.80
C GLU A 79 13.66 27.30 -8.65
N PRO A 80 14.70 28.17 -8.70
CA PRO A 80 14.70 29.35 -9.56
C PRO A 80 14.43 29.02 -11.03
N GLY A 81 13.45 29.71 -11.62
CA GLY A 81 13.03 29.51 -13.01
C GLY A 81 12.12 28.31 -13.25
N ALA A 82 11.74 27.55 -12.20
CA ALA A 82 10.82 26.42 -12.33
C ALA A 82 9.36 26.89 -12.43
N ASP A 83 8.64 26.27 -13.36
CA ASP A 83 7.18 26.32 -13.46
C ASP A 83 6.58 25.11 -12.74
N ARG A 84 5.53 25.35 -11.96
CA ARG A 84 4.73 24.33 -11.27
C ARG A 84 3.25 24.60 -11.48
N VAL A 85 2.52 23.60 -11.97
CA VAL A 85 1.09 23.68 -12.24
C VAL A 85 0.34 22.83 -11.21
N PHE A 86 -0.65 23.43 -10.55
CA PHE A 86 -1.49 22.79 -9.53
C PHE A 86 -2.93 22.74 -10.03
N HIS A 87 -3.61 21.60 -9.86
CA HIS A 87 -4.91 21.34 -10.49
C HIS A 87 -6.01 21.23 -9.44
N PHE A 88 -6.78 22.29 -9.24
CA PHE A 88 -7.87 22.32 -8.30
C PHE A 88 -9.18 21.93 -8.98
N GLU A 89 -9.75 20.81 -8.58
CA GLU A 89 -11.10 20.44 -8.99
C GLU A 89 -12.13 21.18 -8.12
N ILE A 90 -12.96 22.00 -8.76
CA ILE A 90 -13.93 22.86 -8.10
C ILE A 90 -15.34 22.44 -8.50
N ILE A 91 -16.20 22.24 -7.50
CA ILE A 91 -17.61 21.99 -7.69
C ILE A 91 -18.36 23.25 -7.28
N SER A 92 -19.07 23.85 -8.24
CA SER A 92 -19.86 25.07 -8.07
C SER A 92 -21.35 24.75 -8.03
N HIS A 93 -22.00 25.15 -6.93
CA HIS A 93 -23.47 25.22 -6.84
C HIS A 93 -23.98 26.67 -6.87
N ALA A 94 -23.07 27.62 -7.11
CA ALA A 94 -23.36 29.04 -7.04
C ALA A 94 -24.24 29.51 -8.22
N PRO A 95 -25.16 30.46 -8.02
CA PRO A 95 -25.90 31.08 -9.12
C PRO A 95 -24.95 31.85 -10.07
N GLU A 96 -25.42 32.13 -11.29
CA GLU A 96 -24.68 32.98 -12.23
C GLU A 96 -24.32 34.33 -11.58
N GLY A 97 -23.06 34.74 -11.71
CA GLY A 97 -22.54 35.94 -11.07
C GLY A 97 -21.02 36.00 -11.06
N GLU A 98 -20.49 37.12 -10.55
CA GLU A 98 -19.06 37.29 -10.31
C GLU A 98 -18.71 36.92 -8.87
N TYR A 99 -17.62 36.17 -8.72
CA TYR A 99 -17.10 35.68 -7.45
C TYR A 99 -15.60 35.94 -7.35
N THR A 100 -15.04 35.82 -6.14
CA THR A 100 -13.62 36.01 -5.90
C THR A 100 -13.07 34.85 -5.10
N LEU A 101 -11.98 34.26 -5.57
CA LEU A 101 -11.20 33.28 -4.82
C LEU A 101 -9.86 33.88 -4.37
N HIS A 102 -9.29 33.27 -3.35
CA HIS A 102 -7.99 33.63 -2.80
C HIS A 102 -7.03 32.45 -2.95
N ILE A 103 -5.86 32.70 -3.51
CA ILE A 103 -4.76 31.73 -3.54
C ILE A 103 -3.75 32.20 -2.50
N PHE A 104 -3.56 31.38 -1.47
CA PHE A 104 -2.55 31.52 -0.44
C PHE A 104 -1.35 30.65 -0.78
N MET A 105 -0.15 31.17 -0.52
CA MET A 105 1.06 30.39 -0.56
C MET A 105 1.92 30.73 0.64
N GLU A 106 2.41 29.71 1.31
CA GLU A 106 3.29 29.78 2.47
C GLU A 106 4.55 28.95 2.19
N SER A 107 5.69 29.44 2.63
CA SER A 107 7.00 28.78 2.58
C SER A 107 7.82 29.30 3.75
N ASP A 108 8.97 28.67 4.00
CA ASP A 108 9.89 29.14 5.03
C ASP A 108 10.37 30.58 4.77
N GLU A 109 10.46 30.97 3.50
CA GLU A 109 11.03 32.26 3.09
C GLU A 109 9.97 33.34 2.77
N LEU A 110 8.72 32.95 2.49
CA LEU A 110 7.70 33.88 1.98
C LEU A 110 6.25 33.42 2.23
N VAL A 111 5.39 34.40 2.52
CA VAL A 111 3.92 34.23 2.51
C VAL A 111 3.31 35.19 1.48
N LEU A 112 2.44 34.67 0.61
CA LEU A 112 1.74 35.41 -0.43
C LEU A 112 0.24 35.11 -0.43
N GLU A 113 -0.53 36.14 -0.77
CA GLU A 113 -1.95 36.04 -1.09
C GLU A 113 -2.21 36.73 -2.43
N ARG A 114 -3.00 36.08 -3.29
CA ARG A 114 -3.48 36.64 -4.55
C ARG A 114 -4.97 36.42 -4.70
N LYS A 115 -5.68 37.45 -5.17
CA LYS A 115 -7.12 37.42 -5.41
C LYS A 115 -7.38 37.28 -6.89
N PHE A 116 -8.30 36.41 -7.25
CA PHE A 116 -8.75 36.21 -8.62
C PHE A 116 -10.27 36.34 -8.69
N THR A 117 -10.75 37.14 -9.62
CA THR A 117 -12.18 37.27 -9.90
C THR A 117 -12.55 36.33 -11.05
N PHE A 118 -13.66 35.62 -10.92
CA PHE A 118 -14.17 34.74 -11.96
C PHE A 118 -15.70 34.85 -12.06
N SER A 119 -16.26 34.47 -13.20
CA SER A 119 -17.70 34.45 -13.45
C SER A 119 -18.24 33.02 -13.50
N VAL A 120 -19.40 32.77 -12.89
CA VAL A 120 -20.14 31.51 -13.07
C VAL A 120 -21.15 31.67 -14.21
N VAL A 121 -21.14 30.75 -15.16
CA VAL A 121 -22.06 30.70 -16.31
C VAL A 121 -22.86 29.40 -16.30
N SER A 122 -24.16 29.47 -16.61
CA SER A 122 -24.97 28.26 -16.80
C SER A 122 -24.68 27.62 -18.15
N GLU A 123 -24.37 26.33 -18.16
CA GLU A 123 -24.40 25.56 -19.40
C GLU A 123 -25.85 25.25 -19.76
N LYS A 124 -26.30 25.71 -20.93
CA LYS A 124 -27.59 25.28 -21.50
C LYS A 124 -27.48 23.83 -21.95
N VAL A 125 -27.79 22.89 -21.06
CA VAL A 125 -28.01 21.49 -21.42
C VAL A 125 -29.51 21.26 -21.56
N GLU A 126 -30.00 21.20 -22.79
CA GLU A 126 -31.30 20.58 -23.08
C GLU A 126 -31.20 19.08 -22.79
N LYS A 127 -31.79 18.62 -21.69
CA LYS A 127 -32.09 17.19 -21.49
C LYS A 127 -33.50 17.02 -20.97
N ASN A 128 -34.27 16.23 -21.72
CA ASN A 128 -35.58 15.72 -21.35
C ASN A 128 -35.47 14.92 -20.05
N LEU A 129 -36.31 15.27 -19.08
CA LEU A 129 -36.52 14.53 -17.84
C LEU A 129 -37.90 13.89 -17.92
N GLU A 130 -37.95 12.56 -17.95
CA GLU A 130 -39.11 11.81 -17.46
C GLU A 130 -38.75 11.36 -16.03
N ASP A 131 -39.56 11.84 -15.09
CA ASP A 131 -39.45 11.61 -13.65
C ASP A 131 -39.88 10.19 -13.27
N GLU A 132 -39.06 9.48 -12.50
CA GLU A 132 -39.55 8.52 -11.50
C GLU A 132 -39.06 8.99 -10.12
N LYS A 133 -40.03 9.37 -9.28
CA LYS A 133 -39.81 9.68 -7.86
C LYS A 133 -40.15 8.45 -7.04
N GLU A 134 -39.14 7.75 -6.54
CA GLU A 134 -39.29 6.95 -5.33
C GLU A 134 -38.75 7.74 -4.13
N LYS A 135 -39.55 7.78 -3.07
CA LYS A 135 -39.19 8.35 -1.77
C LYS A 135 -38.49 7.26 -0.98
N GLU A 136 -37.20 7.42 -0.72
CA GLU A 136 -36.55 6.69 0.35
C GLU A 136 -36.72 7.47 1.66
N GLU A 137 -37.31 6.79 2.65
CA GLU A 137 -37.30 7.22 4.04
C GLU A 137 -35.88 7.00 4.59
N GLU A 138 -35.21 8.07 5.02
CA GLU A 138 -33.98 8.00 5.82
C GLU A 138 -34.24 7.18 7.09
N LYS A 139 -33.83 5.91 7.07
CA LYS A 139 -33.55 5.16 8.29
C LYS A 139 -32.11 5.48 8.67
N GLU A 140 -31.90 6.07 9.85
CA GLU A 140 -30.60 6.05 10.52
C GLU A 140 -30.17 4.58 10.68
N ILE A 141 -29.26 4.16 9.81
CA ILE A 141 -28.51 2.92 9.97
C ILE A 141 -27.46 3.21 11.05
N PRO A 142 -27.42 2.46 12.17
CA PRO A 142 -26.36 2.64 13.15
C PRO A 142 -25.01 2.46 12.45
N GLU A 143 -24.13 3.46 12.53
CA GLU A 143 -22.77 3.33 12.01
C GLU A 143 -22.09 2.16 12.72
N PRO A 144 -21.60 1.15 11.98
CA PRO A 144 -20.86 0.07 12.60
C PRO A 144 -19.53 0.62 13.13
N THR A 145 -19.28 0.38 14.42
CA THR A 145 -18.03 0.73 15.09
C THR A 145 -16.97 -0.31 14.73
N TYR A 146 -16.49 -0.31 13.49
CA TYR A 146 -15.32 -1.10 13.12
C TYR A 146 -14.05 -0.36 13.54
N GLU A 147 -13.13 -1.08 14.18
CA GLU A 147 -11.79 -0.56 14.45
C GLU A 147 -11.04 -0.49 13.12
N ARG A 148 -10.67 0.72 12.68
CA ARG A 148 -9.93 0.93 11.44
C ARG A 148 -8.48 0.55 11.63
N ILE A 149 -7.93 -0.23 10.71
CA ILE A 149 -6.49 -0.57 10.70
C ILE A 149 -5.80 0.54 9.92
N PHE A 150 -4.97 1.31 10.63
CA PHE A 150 -4.08 2.29 10.04
C PHE A 150 -2.65 1.86 10.37
N GLY A 151 -2.09 1.08 9.45
CA GLY A 151 -0.98 0.17 9.74
C GLY A 151 0.38 0.60 9.20
N ALA A 152 1.42 0.13 9.85
CA ALA A 152 2.81 0.22 9.40
C ALA A 152 3.43 -1.18 9.36
N GLN A 153 3.93 -1.62 8.20
CA GLN A 153 4.66 -2.88 8.06
C GLN A 153 6.16 -2.67 8.26
N TYR A 154 6.76 -3.45 9.15
CA TYR A 154 8.16 -3.40 9.54
C TYR A 154 8.87 -4.69 9.17
N ASP A 155 10.03 -4.56 8.53
CA ASP A 155 10.97 -5.66 8.40
C ASP A 155 11.72 -5.88 9.71
N THR A 156 12.30 -7.06 9.88
CA THR A 156 13.02 -7.39 11.11
C THR A 156 14.21 -6.46 11.36
N ASP A 157 14.93 -6.10 10.30
CA ASP A 157 16.14 -5.28 10.39
C ASP A 157 15.87 -3.88 10.93
N ASP A 158 14.68 -3.33 10.66
CA ASP A 158 14.23 -2.03 11.16
C ASP A 158 14.09 -2.00 12.69
N LEU A 159 13.79 -3.16 13.31
CA LEU A 159 13.52 -3.27 14.74
C LEU A 159 14.67 -3.94 15.51
N TYR A 160 15.54 -4.71 14.86
CA TYR A 160 16.49 -5.59 15.53
C TYR A 160 17.42 -4.89 16.54
N ASN A 161 17.87 -3.68 16.21
CA ASN A 161 18.75 -2.83 17.04
C ASN A 161 18.17 -1.44 17.33
N ALA A 162 16.90 -1.21 17.02
CA ALA A 162 16.28 0.11 17.16
C ALA A 162 15.83 0.39 18.60
N ASP A 163 15.57 1.67 18.88
CA ASP A 163 14.83 2.09 20.08
C ASP A 163 13.33 1.91 19.82
N ILE A 164 12.82 0.71 20.13
CA ILE A 164 11.42 0.35 19.87
C ILE A 164 10.46 1.26 20.63
N ASP A 165 10.80 1.73 21.83
CA ASP A 165 9.94 2.68 22.57
C ASP A 165 9.78 4.00 21.78
N ALA A 166 10.89 4.54 21.26
CA ALA A 166 10.87 5.76 20.47
C ALA A 166 10.07 5.59 19.16
N LEU A 167 10.21 4.45 18.48
CA LEU A 167 9.47 4.14 17.27
C LEU A 167 7.96 4.06 17.52
N MET A 168 7.52 3.34 18.56
CA MET A 168 6.09 3.21 18.88
C MET A 168 5.46 4.57 19.25
N GLN A 169 6.21 5.44 19.94
CA GLN A 169 5.78 6.82 20.21
C GLN A 169 5.64 7.65 18.93
N GLN A 170 6.55 7.50 17.97
CA GLN A 170 6.46 8.18 16.67
C GLN A 170 5.23 7.71 15.88
N LEU A 171 4.99 6.39 15.84
CA LEU A 171 3.82 5.81 15.18
C LEU A 171 2.51 6.34 15.78
N THR A 172 2.42 6.36 17.12
CA THR A 172 1.25 6.91 17.83
C THR A 172 1.04 8.39 17.51
N GLN A 173 2.12 9.18 17.43
CA GLN A 173 2.03 10.60 17.03
C GLN A 173 1.57 10.78 15.58
N ALA A 174 1.86 9.81 14.71
CA ALA A 174 1.39 9.75 13.33
C ALA A 174 -0.06 9.23 13.20
N GLY A 175 -0.67 8.76 14.31
CA GLY A 175 -1.99 8.16 14.32
C GLY A 175 -2.03 6.72 13.80
N ILE A 176 -0.87 6.08 13.66
CA ILE A 176 -0.76 4.64 13.36
C ILE A 176 -1.18 3.87 14.61
N ASN A 177 -2.05 2.89 14.41
CA ASN A 177 -2.61 2.07 15.50
C ASN A 177 -2.29 0.57 15.35
N THR A 178 -1.63 0.18 14.26
CA THR A 178 -1.30 -1.22 13.98
C THR A 178 0.13 -1.33 13.45
N VAL A 179 0.89 -2.27 13.98
CA VAL A 179 2.21 -2.68 13.46
C VAL A 179 2.09 -4.10 12.92
N VAL A 180 2.49 -4.27 11.66
CA VAL A 180 2.68 -5.60 11.05
C VAL A 180 4.18 -5.89 11.09
N PHE A 181 4.60 -6.88 11.86
CA PHE A 181 6.02 -7.13 12.14
C PHE A 181 6.49 -8.47 11.57
N ARG A 182 7.53 -8.46 10.74
CA ARG A 182 8.15 -9.67 10.19
C ARG A 182 8.85 -10.49 11.28
N VAL A 183 8.35 -11.69 11.54
CA VAL A 183 8.87 -12.59 12.59
C VAL A 183 9.76 -13.73 12.07
N PHE A 184 10.23 -13.65 10.83
CA PHE A 184 11.08 -14.67 10.20
C PHE A 184 12.19 -14.07 9.31
N ASP A 185 13.20 -14.88 9.02
CA ASP A 185 14.23 -14.66 8.00
C ASP A 185 13.99 -15.56 6.79
N TYR A 186 14.30 -15.06 5.59
CA TYR A 186 14.24 -15.85 4.35
C TYR A 186 15.58 -15.94 3.61
N GLU A 187 16.54 -15.05 3.89
CA GLU A 187 17.81 -14.96 3.16
C GLU A 187 19.05 -15.06 4.07
N TYR A 188 19.67 -16.24 4.11
CA TYR A 188 21.01 -16.46 4.68
C TYR A 188 21.79 -17.52 3.88
N GLU A 189 23.13 -17.42 3.89
CA GLU A 189 24.02 -18.47 3.40
C GLU A 189 24.88 -19.02 4.54
N PRO A 190 24.70 -20.28 4.99
CA PRO A 190 23.74 -21.28 4.49
C PRO A 190 22.28 -21.04 4.93
N LEU A 191 21.29 -21.55 4.17
CA LEU A 191 19.85 -21.44 4.47
C LEU A 191 19.47 -21.98 5.87
N SER A 192 20.25 -22.91 6.41
CA SER A 192 20.09 -23.43 7.78
C SER A 192 20.28 -22.36 8.87
N ASP A 193 20.86 -21.20 8.52
CA ASP A 193 21.05 -20.09 9.45
C ASP A 193 19.84 -19.15 9.48
N CYS A 194 18.87 -19.29 8.56
CA CYS A 194 17.58 -18.62 8.66
C CYS A 194 16.80 -19.13 9.89
N GLY A 195 15.89 -18.32 10.40
CA GLY A 195 15.10 -18.68 11.57
C GLY A 195 13.98 -17.69 11.84
N VAL A 196 13.54 -17.67 13.09
CA VAL A 196 12.41 -16.87 13.55
C VAL A 196 12.78 -15.95 14.72
N TYR A 197 11.94 -14.95 14.94
CA TYR A 197 12.12 -13.88 15.93
C TYR A 197 11.13 -13.96 17.11
N PHE A 198 10.71 -15.17 17.43
CA PHE A 198 9.87 -15.54 18.57
C PHE A 198 10.34 -16.90 19.13
N GLU A 199 10.01 -17.19 20.38
CA GLU A 199 10.38 -18.45 21.04
C GLU A 199 9.55 -19.61 20.48
N THR A 200 10.23 -20.68 20.07
CA THR A 200 9.61 -21.93 19.60
C THR A 200 10.64 -23.07 19.67
N ASP A 201 10.15 -24.30 19.82
CA ASP A 201 10.96 -25.52 19.69
C ASP A 201 10.99 -26.06 18.25
N HIS A 202 10.36 -25.36 17.29
CA HIS A 202 10.13 -25.84 15.93
C HIS A 202 11.01 -25.19 14.87
N ALA A 203 11.58 -24.01 15.12
CA ALA A 203 12.49 -23.33 14.20
C ALA A 203 13.75 -22.83 14.91
N PRO A 204 14.86 -22.56 14.20
CA PRO A 204 15.99 -21.84 14.77
C PRO A 204 15.55 -20.47 15.29
N VAL A 205 15.69 -20.23 16.60
CA VAL A 205 15.36 -18.93 17.20
C VAL A 205 16.57 -18.01 17.12
N LYS A 206 16.40 -16.86 16.45
CA LYS A 206 17.46 -15.86 16.28
C LYS A 206 17.53 -14.91 17.49
N LYS A 207 16.36 -14.42 17.90
CA LYS A 207 16.13 -13.53 19.04
C LYS A 207 14.63 -13.47 19.29
N ASP A 208 14.17 -13.55 20.53
CA ASP A 208 12.78 -13.27 20.89
C ASP A 208 12.48 -11.76 20.81
N LEU A 209 12.44 -11.22 19.60
CA LEU A 209 12.18 -9.81 19.33
C LEU A 209 10.69 -9.49 19.38
N LEU A 210 9.84 -10.44 18.97
CA LEU A 210 8.39 -10.27 19.00
C LEU A 210 7.88 -9.91 20.39
N LYS A 211 8.43 -10.52 21.45
CA LYS A 211 8.06 -10.19 22.84
C LYS A 211 8.27 -8.71 23.15
N GLU A 212 9.42 -8.18 22.77
CA GLU A 212 9.78 -6.79 23.02
C GLU A 212 8.85 -5.85 22.23
N VAL A 213 8.60 -6.17 20.95
CA VAL A 213 7.71 -5.40 20.07
C VAL A 213 6.29 -5.35 20.64
N VAL A 214 5.71 -6.49 20.99
CA VAL A 214 4.38 -6.59 21.63
C VAL A 214 4.31 -5.77 22.91
N GLU A 215 5.27 -5.95 23.82
CA GLU A 215 5.29 -5.23 25.10
C GLU A 215 5.44 -3.72 24.95
N LYS A 216 6.07 -3.22 23.87
CA LYS A 216 6.25 -1.78 23.63
C LYS A 216 5.08 -1.19 22.86
N ALA A 217 4.60 -1.86 21.82
CA ALA A 217 3.44 -1.45 21.03
C ALA A 217 2.20 -1.32 21.92
N HIS A 218 1.92 -2.32 22.78
CA HIS A 218 0.73 -2.32 23.64
C HIS A 218 0.76 -1.20 24.68
N LYS A 219 1.94 -0.75 25.12
CA LYS A 219 2.07 0.41 26.04
C LYS A 219 1.62 1.72 25.38
N GLU A 220 1.76 1.82 24.07
CA GLU A 220 1.34 2.97 23.28
C GLU A 220 -0.07 2.77 22.66
N GLY A 221 -0.72 1.63 22.93
CA GLY A 221 -2.05 1.30 22.40
C GLY A 221 -2.06 0.89 20.93
N ILE A 222 -0.93 0.39 20.43
CA ILE A 222 -0.76 -0.12 19.06
C ILE A 222 -0.97 -1.63 19.06
N GLN A 223 -1.78 -2.11 18.12
CA GLN A 223 -1.99 -3.54 17.84
C GLN A 223 -0.79 -4.13 17.10
N VAL A 224 -0.48 -5.40 17.33
CA VAL A 224 0.60 -6.13 16.67
C VAL A 224 0.05 -7.32 15.88
N PHE A 225 0.36 -7.33 14.59
CA PHE A 225 0.15 -8.47 13.72
C PHE A 225 1.50 -9.10 13.39
N ALA A 226 1.67 -10.39 13.70
CA ALA A 226 2.89 -11.12 13.37
C ALA A 226 2.84 -11.55 11.90
N TRP A 227 3.76 -11.06 11.09
CA TRP A 227 3.91 -11.43 9.69
C TRP A 227 4.86 -12.61 9.54
N MET A 228 4.32 -13.73 9.07
CA MET A 228 4.95 -15.05 9.15
C MET A 228 4.96 -15.77 7.79
N THR A 229 6.11 -16.35 7.44
CA THR A 229 6.24 -17.25 6.30
C THR A 229 5.35 -18.48 6.45
N THR A 230 4.77 -18.93 5.33
CA THR A 230 3.94 -20.13 5.30
C THR A 230 4.60 -21.28 4.54
N LEU A 231 5.10 -21.04 3.33
CA LEU A 231 5.67 -22.08 2.45
C LEU A 231 7.19 -21.98 2.33
N ASP A 232 7.76 -20.79 2.45
CA ASP A 232 9.20 -20.51 2.38
C ASP A 232 9.87 -20.64 3.76
N CYS A 233 9.98 -21.89 4.23
CA CYS A 233 10.73 -22.20 5.45
C CYS A 233 12.13 -22.72 5.09
N PRO A 234 13.12 -21.85 4.78
CA PRO A 234 14.43 -22.26 4.27
C PRO A 234 15.20 -23.17 5.23
N TRP A 235 15.02 -23.01 6.55
CA TRP A 235 15.62 -23.89 7.56
C TRP A 235 15.05 -25.31 7.54
N ILE A 236 13.79 -25.50 7.10
CA ILE A 236 13.22 -26.84 6.88
C ILE A 236 13.69 -27.39 5.54
N LEU A 237 13.66 -26.58 4.47
CA LEU A 237 14.06 -27.03 3.15
C LEU A 237 15.55 -27.41 3.08
N ALA A 238 16.40 -26.79 3.91
CA ALA A 238 17.80 -27.18 4.05
C ALA A 238 17.99 -28.64 4.50
N ASP A 239 17.12 -29.12 5.41
CA ASP A 239 17.15 -30.50 5.92
C ASP A 239 16.32 -31.46 5.06
N HIS A 240 15.27 -30.94 4.41
CA HIS A 240 14.30 -31.70 3.61
C HIS A 240 14.13 -31.12 2.18
N PRO A 241 15.18 -31.10 1.35
CA PRO A 241 15.11 -30.50 0.01
C PRO A 241 14.11 -31.21 -0.90
N GLU A 242 13.77 -32.47 -0.62
CA GLU A 242 12.76 -33.23 -1.35
C GLU A 242 11.32 -32.77 -1.08
N TRP A 243 11.10 -31.88 -0.10
CA TRP A 243 9.78 -31.32 0.21
C TRP A 243 9.40 -30.13 -0.68
N GLY A 244 10.37 -29.58 -1.42
CA GLY A 244 10.17 -28.39 -2.25
C GLY A 244 9.13 -28.58 -3.36
N VAL A 245 8.53 -27.46 -3.75
CA VAL A 245 7.69 -27.36 -4.95
C VAL A 245 8.49 -27.73 -6.20
N VAL A 246 7.84 -28.44 -7.12
CA VAL A 246 8.41 -28.81 -8.42
C VAL A 246 7.65 -28.10 -9.53
N ALA A 247 8.37 -27.32 -10.32
CA ALA A 247 7.84 -26.58 -11.46
C ALA A 247 8.19 -27.26 -12.79
N TYR A 248 7.32 -27.13 -13.79
CA TYR A 248 7.67 -27.49 -15.17
C TYR A 248 8.39 -26.34 -15.88
N ASN A 249 9.63 -26.58 -16.33
CA ASN A 249 10.38 -25.61 -17.10
C ASN A 249 10.17 -25.82 -18.61
N TRP A 250 9.44 -24.89 -19.24
CA TRP A 250 9.11 -24.95 -20.67
C TRP A 250 10.32 -24.91 -21.60
N GLU A 251 11.39 -24.17 -21.26
CA GLU A 251 12.59 -24.10 -22.10
C GLU A 251 13.37 -25.44 -22.12
N LYS A 252 13.52 -26.05 -20.94
CA LYS A 252 14.29 -27.29 -20.75
C LYS A 252 13.45 -28.54 -20.94
N GLN A 253 12.12 -28.39 -21.10
CA GLN A 253 11.14 -29.47 -21.22
C GLN A 253 11.30 -30.53 -20.13
N LYS A 254 11.44 -30.06 -18.87
CA LYS A 254 11.63 -30.94 -17.71
C LYS A 254 11.14 -30.28 -16.43
N TYR A 255 10.82 -31.12 -15.46
CA TYR A 255 10.55 -30.71 -14.09
C TYR A 255 11.83 -30.31 -13.36
N ILE A 256 11.77 -29.22 -12.60
CA ILE A 256 12.86 -28.66 -11.80
C ILE A 256 12.35 -28.23 -10.42
N THR A 257 13.24 -28.24 -9.43
CA THR A 257 12.98 -27.69 -8.09
C THR A 257 13.54 -26.27 -8.00
N ASN A 258 13.05 -25.48 -7.04
CA ASN A 258 13.56 -24.13 -6.73
C ASN A 258 13.56 -23.20 -7.96
N ALA A 259 12.44 -23.15 -8.67
CA ALA A 259 12.30 -22.41 -9.93
C ALA A 259 11.77 -20.97 -9.75
N SER A 260 11.20 -20.67 -8.57
CA SER A 260 10.50 -19.42 -8.27
C SER A 260 11.30 -18.50 -7.37
N TRP A 261 10.70 -17.33 -7.07
CA TRP A 261 11.25 -16.30 -6.19
C TRP A 261 11.49 -16.81 -4.77
N TRP A 262 10.54 -17.61 -4.26
CA TRP A 262 10.58 -18.20 -2.92
C TRP A 262 10.93 -19.69 -2.96
N LEU A 263 11.67 -20.17 -1.97
CA LEU A 263 12.05 -21.58 -1.82
C LEU A 263 10.94 -22.36 -1.08
N ARG A 264 9.79 -22.46 -1.76
CA ARG A 264 8.55 -23.00 -1.18
C ARG A 264 8.56 -24.51 -1.01
N ILE A 265 8.05 -24.96 0.13
CA ILE A 265 7.70 -26.35 0.42
C ILE A 265 6.30 -26.63 -0.13
N SER A 266 6.10 -27.83 -0.70
CA SER A 266 4.83 -28.24 -1.26
C SER A 266 3.69 -28.16 -0.22
N PRO A 267 2.58 -27.46 -0.50
CA PRO A 267 1.42 -27.43 0.40
C PRO A 267 0.72 -28.79 0.48
N PHE A 268 1.08 -29.76 -0.34
CA PHE A 268 0.55 -31.13 -0.30
C PHE A 268 1.34 -32.05 0.66
N ASN A 269 2.45 -31.56 1.22
CA ASN A 269 3.22 -32.30 2.20
C ASN A 269 2.56 -32.24 3.58
N ASN A 270 1.90 -33.33 3.98
CA ASN A 270 1.23 -33.42 5.29
C ASN A 270 2.17 -33.26 6.49
N GLN A 271 3.45 -33.63 6.37
CA GLN A 271 4.41 -33.44 7.46
C GLN A 271 4.72 -31.95 7.66
N HIS A 272 4.82 -31.20 6.56
CA HIS A 272 4.97 -29.74 6.61
C HIS A 272 3.72 -29.05 7.18
N ARG A 273 2.51 -29.49 6.80
CA ARG A 273 1.26 -28.98 7.40
C ARG A 273 1.22 -29.16 8.92
N GLU A 274 1.57 -30.35 9.40
CA GLU A 274 1.64 -30.64 10.85
C GLU A 274 2.76 -29.88 11.57
N TYR A 275 3.81 -29.51 10.85
CA TYR A 275 4.86 -28.62 11.36
C TYR A 275 4.33 -27.18 11.50
N LEU A 276 3.71 -26.63 10.46
CA LEU A 276 3.19 -25.24 10.46
C LEU A 276 2.16 -25.03 11.56
N LYS A 277 1.24 -25.99 11.77
CA LYS A 277 0.25 -25.93 12.86
C LYS A 277 0.90 -25.72 14.23
N LYS A 278 2.04 -26.37 14.50
CA LYS A 278 2.74 -26.24 15.79
C LYS A 278 3.51 -24.93 15.87
N LEU A 279 4.20 -24.55 14.80
CA LEU A 279 4.95 -23.31 14.73
C LEU A 279 4.04 -22.09 14.93
N TYR A 280 2.89 -22.06 14.25
CA TYR A 280 1.90 -21.00 14.39
C TYR A 280 1.18 -21.05 15.75
N ALA A 281 0.98 -22.24 16.34
CA ALA A 281 0.45 -22.36 17.70
C ALA A 281 1.42 -21.83 18.77
N ASP A 282 2.74 -21.96 18.56
CA ASP A 282 3.75 -21.30 19.41
C ASP A 282 3.72 -19.77 19.23
N LEU A 283 3.62 -19.29 17.99
CA LEU A 283 3.47 -17.86 17.68
C LEU A 283 2.23 -17.26 18.35
N ALA A 284 1.11 -18.00 18.36
CA ALA A 284 -0.15 -17.60 18.99
C ALA A 284 -0.11 -17.52 20.52
N GLN A 285 0.96 -17.98 21.18
CA GLN A 285 1.14 -17.81 22.64
C GLN A 285 1.43 -16.35 23.01
N TYR A 286 1.85 -15.54 22.04
CA TYR A 286 2.08 -14.11 22.23
C TYR A 286 0.75 -13.35 22.27
N ASP A 287 0.72 -12.26 23.02
CA ASP A 287 -0.41 -11.33 23.06
C ASP A 287 -0.40 -10.49 21.77
N ILE A 288 -0.83 -11.08 20.66
CA ILE A 288 -0.93 -10.44 19.34
C ILE A 288 -2.39 -10.42 18.88
N GLU A 289 -2.78 -9.36 18.18
CA GLU A 289 -4.11 -9.23 17.61
C GLU A 289 -4.32 -10.10 16.37
N GLY A 290 -3.25 -10.43 15.64
CA GLY A 290 -3.37 -11.31 14.50
C GLY A 290 -2.08 -11.78 13.87
N ILE A 291 -2.24 -12.59 12.82
CA ILE A 291 -1.14 -13.15 12.02
C ILE A 291 -1.38 -12.82 10.55
N VAL A 292 -0.33 -12.34 9.88
CA VAL A 292 -0.31 -12.13 8.42
C VAL A 292 0.39 -13.33 7.78
N PHE A 293 -0.33 -14.04 6.92
CA PHE A 293 0.22 -15.07 6.06
C PHE A 293 0.93 -14.40 4.89
N GLN A 294 2.24 -14.65 4.79
CA GLN A 294 3.13 -14.08 3.80
C GLN A 294 2.74 -14.40 2.35
N ASP A 295 3.22 -13.56 1.43
CA ASP A 295 3.07 -13.67 -0.03
C ASP A 295 3.80 -14.87 -0.66
N ASP A 296 4.45 -15.72 0.14
CA ASP A 296 4.97 -17.02 -0.27
C ASP A 296 3.86 -18.08 -0.46
N LEU A 297 2.64 -17.76 -0.03
CA LEU A 297 1.45 -18.59 -0.15
C LEU A 297 0.83 -18.51 -1.55
N TYR A 298 1.50 -19.09 -2.54
CA TYR A 298 1.02 -19.21 -3.92
C TYR A 298 1.56 -20.47 -4.60
N LEU A 299 0.98 -20.82 -5.75
CA LEU A 299 1.49 -21.83 -6.69
C LEU A 299 1.35 -21.33 -8.13
N GLU A 300 2.47 -21.30 -8.87
CA GLU A 300 2.50 -20.84 -10.27
C GLU A 300 1.69 -21.74 -11.21
N ASP A 301 1.37 -21.25 -12.41
CA ASP A 301 0.62 -21.97 -13.44
C ASP A 301 1.42 -23.14 -14.09
N ASN A 302 2.64 -23.38 -13.62
CA ASN A 302 3.47 -24.54 -13.91
C ASN A 302 3.87 -25.33 -12.65
N GLU A 303 3.16 -25.15 -11.53
CA GLU A 303 3.41 -25.76 -10.21
C GLU A 303 2.11 -26.22 -9.54
N ASP A 304 2.11 -27.19 -8.62
CA ASP A 304 3.20 -28.02 -8.12
C ASP A 304 3.11 -29.44 -8.72
N PHE A 305 4.24 -29.99 -9.16
CA PHE A 305 4.37 -31.35 -9.71
C PHE A 305 5.25 -32.27 -8.84
N SER A 306 5.40 -31.94 -7.54
CA SER A 306 6.08 -32.79 -6.58
C SER A 306 5.37 -34.14 -6.41
N SER A 307 6.05 -35.13 -5.84
CA SER A 307 5.41 -36.41 -5.53
C SER A 307 4.22 -36.28 -4.57
N TYR A 308 4.23 -35.26 -3.71
CA TYR A 308 3.13 -34.96 -2.79
C TYR A 308 1.90 -34.44 -3.56
N ALA A 309 2.11 -33.52 -4.50
CA ALA A 309 1.05 -33.04 -5.39
C ALA A 309 0.49 -34.15 -6.28
N GLU A 310 1.36 -34.99 -6.87
CA GLU A 310 0.94 -36.12 -7.70
C GLU A 310 0.08 -37.13 -6.92
N GLU A 311 0.49 -37.49 -5.69
CA GLU A 311 -0.28 -38.40 -4.85
C GLU A 311 -1.64 -37.80 -4.46
N SER A 312 -1.66 -36.53 -4.06
CA SER A 312 -2.89 -35.81 -3.70
C SER A 312 -3.85 -35.69 -4.89
N TYR A 313 -3.34 -35.27 -6.06
CA TYR A 313 -4.13 -35.13 -7.28
C TYR A 313 -4.72 -36.46 -7.74
N LYS A 314 -3.92 -37.53 -7.71
CA LYS A 314 -4.36 -38.88 -8.07
C LYS A 314 -5.43 -39.41 -7.13
N LYS A 315 -5.36 -39.08 -5.85
CA LYS A 315 -6.38 -39.45 -4.87
C LYS A 315 -7.71 -38.73 -5.13
N GLU A 316 -7.65 -37.45 -5.51
CA GLU A 316 -8.84 -36.63 -5.76
C GLU A 316 -9.53 -36.97 -7.10
N PHE A 317 -8.75 -37.10 -8.17
CA PHE A 317 -9.27 -37.20 -9.55
C PHE A 317 -9.12 -38.58 -10.19
N GLU A 318 -8.54 -39.56 -9.48
CA GLU A 318 -8.29 -40.91 -9.98
C GLU A 318 -7.44 -40.98 -11.28
N ARG A 319 -6.64 -39.94 -11.55
CA ARG A 319 -5.76 -39.82 -12.73
C ARG A 319 -4.40 -39.20 -12.38
N GLY A 320 -3.42 -39.33 -13.28
CA GLY A 320 -2.09 -38.75 -13.09
C GLY A 320 -2.07 -37.24 -13.33
N LEU A 321 -1.18 -36.54 -12.63
CA LEU A 321 -0.95 -35.10 -12.79
C LEU A 321 0.09 -34.86 -13.90
N SER A 322 -0.27 -34.07 -14.92
CA SER A 322 0.62 -33.78 -16.05
C SER A 322 0.36 -32.38 -16.60
N ILE A 323 1.41 -31.57 -16.71
CA ILE A 323 1.34 -30.19 -17.23
C ILE A 323 0.75 -30.15 -18.64
N HIS A 324 1.04 -31.16 -19.47
CA HIS A 324 0.56 -31.26 -20.85
C HIS A 324 -0.94 -31.53 -20.98
N ASN A 325 -1.63 -31.82 -19.88
CA ASN A 325 -3.08 -31.90 -19.88
C ASN A 325 -3.73 -30.57 -19.45
N MET A 326 -2.97 -29.67 -18.81
CA MET A 326 -3.51 -28.44 -18.23
C MET A 326 -3.74 -27.36 -19.28
N PHE A 327 -2.89 -27.34 -20.31
CA PHE A 327 -2.92 -26.33 -21.38
C PHE A 327 -3.12 -26.96 -22.76
N ASP A 328 -3.84 -26.26 -23.63
CA ASP A 328 -3.93 -26.60 -25.05
C ASP A 328 -2.73 -26.06 -25.86
N GLU A 329 -2.74 -26.24 -27.18
CA GLU A 329 -1.67 -25.77 -28.07
C GLU A 329 -1.55 -24.24 -28.19
N TYR A 330 -2.52 -23.49 -27.63
CA TYR A 330 -2.61 -22.04 -27.63
C TYR A 330 -2.44 -21.44 -26.23
N ASP A 331 -2.01 -22.24 -25.25
CA ASP A 331 -1.80 -21.82 -23.86
C ASP A 331 -3.08 -21.41 -23.11
N ASN A 332 -4.24 -21.92 -23.56
CA ASN A 332 -5.48 -21.81 -22.81
C ASN A 332 -5.62 -23.00 -21.87
N LEU A 333 -6.24 -22.77 -20.71
CA LEU A 333 -6.61 -23.84 -19.79
C LEU A 333 -7.58 -24.82 -20.48
N THR A 334 -7.28 -26.10 -20.39
CA THR A 334 -8.24 -27.15 -20.75
C THR A 334 -9.27 -27.30 -19.61
N PRO A 335 -10.37 -28.05 -19.79
CA PRO A 335 -11.26 -28.38 -18.67
C PRO A 335 -10.56 -29.08 -17.50
N GLU A 336 -9.46 -29.82 -17.74
CA GLU A 336 -8.63 -30.39 -16.69
C GLU A 336 -7.74 -29.33 -16.03
N GLY A 337 -7.25 -28.36 -16.81
CA GLY A 337 -6.54 -27.19 -16.31
C GLY A 337 -7.37 -26.33 -15.37
N GLU A 338 -8.63 -26.04 -15.72
CA GLU A 338 -9.56 -25.31 -14.84
C GLU A 338 -9.77 -26.03 -13.49
N GLN A 339 -10.02 -27.35 -13.54
CA GLN A 339 -10.14 -28.17 -12.33
C GLN A 339 -8.86 -28.19 -11.49
N TRP A 340 -7.70 -28.14 -12.15
CA TRP A 340 -6.41 -28.10 -11.50
C TRP A 340 -6.16 -26.75 -10.81
N VAL A 341 -6.52 -25.62 -11.44
CA VAL A 341 -6.47 -24.29 -10.82
C VAL A 341 -7.36 -24.26 -9.57
N ASP A 342 -8.62 -24.68 -9.68
CA ASP A 342 -9.55 -24.75 -8.54
C ASP A 342 -8.99 -25.61 -7.40
N TRP A 343 -8.37 -26.75 -7.75
CA TRP A 343 -7.75 -27.67 -6.79
C TRP A 343 -6.56 -27.04 -6.07
N LYS A 344 -5.71 -26.29 -6.77
CA LYS A 344 -4.58 -25.57 -6.14
C LYS A 344 -5.07 -24.50 -5.17
N CYS A 345 -6.02 -23.66 -5.59
CA CYS A 345 -6.60 -22.64 -4.72
C CYS A 345 -7.18 -23.26 -3.44
N LYS A 346 -7.96 -24.35 -3.60
CA LYS A 346 -8.54 -25.08 -2.47
C LYS A 346 -7.46 -25.69 -1.57
N ALA A 347 -6.41 -26.28 -2.14
CA ALA A 347 -5.37 -26.93 -1.36
C ALA A 347 -4.60 -25.97 -0.45
N LEU A 348 -4.30 -24.76 -0.95
CA LEU A 348 -3.68 -23.69 -0.15
C LEU A 348 -4.61 -23.25 0.98
N MET A 349 -5.90 -23.04 0.69
CA MET A 349 -6.86 -22.57 1.69
C MET A 349 -7.22 -23.64 2.73
N ASP A 350 -7.29 -24.92 2.35
CA ASP A 350 -7.45 -26.03 3.30
C ASP A 350 -6.28 -26.07 4.28
N MET A 351 -5.05 -25.89 3.79
CA MET A 351 -3.86 -25.83 4.65
C MET A 351 -3.93 -24.65 5.62
N CYS A 352 -4.26 -23.46 5.11
CA CYS A 352 -4.39 -22.27 5.95
C CYS A 352 -5.45 -22.47 7.02
N LYS A 353 -6.58 -23.12 6.70
CA LYS A 353 -7.63 -23.45 7.67
C LYS A 353 -7.10 -24.35 8.79
N GLU A 354 -6.33 -25.39 8.48
CA GLU A 354 -5.73 -26.25 9.50
C GLU A 354 -4.80 -25.47 10.44
N ILE A 355 -4.03 -24.51 9.90
CA ILE A 355 -3.14 -23.64 10.67
C ILE A 355 -3.94 -22.67 11.54
N MET A 356 -4.93 -21.99 10.96
CA MET A 356 -5.83 -21.06 11.66
C MET A 356 -6.59 -21.75 12.80
N ASP A 357 -7.10 -22.96 12.58
CA ASP A 357 -7.78 -23.75 13.60
C ASP A 357 -6.82 -24.06 14.77
N ALA A 358 -5.55 -24.40 14.49
CA ALA A 358 -4.53 -24.65 15.53
C ALA A 358 -4.15 -23.37 16.30
N VAL A 359 -4.10 -22.22 15.63
CA VAL A 359 -3.90 -20.91 16.29
C VAL A 359 -5.07 -20.59 17.21
N HIS A 360 -6.31 -20.80 16.77
CA HIS A 360 -7.51 -20.53 17.57
C HIS A 360 -7.69 -21.46 18.78
N GLU A 361 -7.05 -22.63 18.79
CA GLU A 361 -6.95 -23.45 20.01
C GLU A 361 -6.13 -22.77 21.12
N VAL A 362 -5.21 -21.86 20.76
CA VAL A 362 -4.33 -21.12 21.67
C VAL A 362 -4.85 -19.70 21.92
N ASN A 363 -5.14 -18.95 20.86
CA ASN A 363 -5.65 -17.58 20.89
C ASN A 363 -6.94 -17.49 20.05
N PRO A 364 -8.12 -17.69 20.68
CA PRO A 364 -9.41 -17.71 19.98
C PRO A 364 -9.82 -16.39 19.31
N ASP A 365 -9.22 -15.28 19.74
CA ASP A 365 -9.55 -13.94 19.23
C ASP A 365 -8.58 -13.47 18.13
N CYS A 366 -7.52 -14.26 17.85
CA CYS A 366 -6.52 -13.97 16.83
C CYS A 366 -7.14 -13.78 15.44
N LYS A 367 -6.78 -12.68 14.79
CA LYS A 367 -7.19 -12.33 13.44
C LYS A 367 -6.22 -12.85 12.38
N PHE A 368 -6.72 -13.07 11.17
CA PHE A 368 -5.91 -13.55 10.06
C PHE A 368 -5.97 -12.64 8.85
N LEU A 369 -4.80 -12.23 8.37
CA LEU A 369 -4.58 -11.51 7.13
C LEU A 369 -3.90 -12.45 6.14
N ILE A 370 -4.26 -12.33 4.87
CA ILE A 370 -3.52 -12.96 3.76
C ILE A 370 -2.92 -11.86 2.90
N ASP A 371 -1.61 -11.91 2.67
CA ASP A 371 -0.99 -11.11 1.62
C ASP A 371 -1.54 -11.54 0.25
N MET A 372 -2.30 -10.63 -0.35
CA MET A 372 -3.01 -10.87 -1.60
C MET A 372 -2.30 -10.10 -2.72
N PHE A 373 -1.90 -10.82 -3.77
CA PHE A 373 -1.43 -10.20 -5.00
C PHE A 373 -2.46 -9.21 -5.53
N TYR A 374 -2.02 -8.10 -6.11
CA TYR A 374 -2.94 -7.02 -6.48
C TYR A 374 -3.94 -7.46 -7.56
N GLU A 375 -3.57 -8.45 -8.37
CA GLU A 375 -4.41 -9.18 -9.33
C GLU A 375 -5.61 -9.83 -8.65
N GLY A 376 -5.52 -10.23 -7.39
CA GLY A 376 -6.64 -10.82 -6.65
C GLY A 376 -7.86 -9.91 -6.58
N VAL A 377 -7.67 -8.60 -6.71
CA VAL A 377 -8.75 -7.60 -6.87
C VAL A 377 -8.79 -6.95 -8.25
N TYR A 378 -7.65 -6.80 -8.92
CA TYR A 378 -7.56 -6.18 -10.24
C TYR A 378 -8.05 -7.11 -11.36
N ASN A 379 -7.57 -8.36 -11.37
CA ASN A 379 -7.90 -9.42 -12.32
C ASN A 379 -7.93 -10.81 -11.64
N PRO A 380 -9.04 -11.15 -10.97
CA PRO A 380 -9.13 -12.36 -10.14
C PRO A 380 -8.91 -13.67 -10.90
N GLU A 381 -9.25 -13.72 -12.20
CA GLU A 381 -9.06 -14.92 -13.03
C GLU A 381 -7.56 -15.23 -13.22
N ASP A 382 -6.78 -14.20 -13.55
CA ASP A 382 -5.33 -14.33 -13.66
C ASP A 382 -4.70 -14.63 -12.29
N CYS A 383 -5.17 -14.00 -11.22
CA CYS A 383 -4.65 -14.31 -9.87
C CYS A 383 -4.83 -15.79 -9.50
N ARG A 384 -6.00 -16.38 -9.83
CA ARG A 384 -6.26 -17.81 -9.63
C ARG A 384 -5.34 -18.67 -10.48
N ARG A 385 -5.20 -18.36 -11.77
CA ARG A 385 -4.38 -19.13 -12.69
C ARG A 385 -2.89 -19.10 -12.30
N TRP A 386 -2.35 -17.90 -12.09
CA TRP A 386 -0.92 -17.63 -11.95
C TRP A 386 -0.41 -17.75 -10.51
N PHE A 387 -1.27 -17.54 -9.50
CA PHE A 387 -0.84 -17.59 -8.10
C PHE A 387 -1.64 -18.58 -7.27
N ALA A 388 -2.68 -19.21 -7.81
CA ALA A 388 -3.62 -20.02 -7.05
C ALA A 388 -4.21 -19.28 -5.83
N GLN A 389 -4.32 -17.95 -5.93
CA GLN A 389 -4.98 -17.12 -4.93
C GLN A 389 -6.39 -16.74 -5.41
N ASP A 390 -7.35 -16.87 -4.49
CA ASP A 390 -8.76 -16.56 -4.73
C ASP A 390 -9.27 -15.77 -3.52
N ALA A 391 -9.58 -14.50 -3.74
CA ALA A 391 -9.97 -13.55 -2.72
C ALA A 391 -11.26 -13.96 -1.98
N GLU A 392 -12.28 -14.43 -2.70
CA GLU A 392 -13.53 -14.87 -2.08
C GLU A 392 -13.32 -16.17 -1.29
N LEU A 393 -12.56 -17.11 -1.85
CA LEU A 393 -12.25 -18.37 -1.18
C LEU A 393 -11.44 -18.15 0.09
N ALA A 394 -10.49 -17.21 0.10
CA ALA A 394 -9.74 -16.85 1.30
C ALA A 394 -10.67 -16.38 2.43
N ILE A 395 -11.56 -15.44 2.13
CA ILE A 395 -12.55 -14.95 3.10
C ILE A 395 -13.50 -16.05 3.57
N GLN A 396 -13.95 -16.93 2.67
CA GLN A 396 -14.79 -18.09 3.02
C GLN A 396 -14.06 -19.11 3.90
N SER A 397 -12.74 -19.17 3.80
CA SER A 397 -11.91 -20.16 4.51
C SER A 397 -11.55 -19.73 5.93
N GLY A 398 -11.74 -18.45 6.27
CA GLY A 398 -11.60 -17.94 7.64
C GLY A 398 -10.72 -16.69 7.78
N PHE A 399 -10.12 -16.19 6.70
CA PHE A 399 -9.36 -14.93 6.75
C PHE A 399 -10.29 -13.76 7.09
N ASP A 400 -9.90 -12.94 8.05
CA ASP A 400 -10.64 -11.74 8.43
C ASP A 400 -10.44 -10.62 7.40
N TYR A 401 -9.23 -10.55 6.82
CA TYR A 401 -8.82 -9.46 5.92
C TYR A 401 -8.03 -9.97 4.71
N LEU A 402 -8.31 -9.38 3.55
CA LEU A 402 -7.37 -9.35 2.44
C LEU A 402 -6.39 -8.21 2.65
N TYR A 403 -5.09 -8.53 2.65
CA TYR A 403 -4.02 -7.56 2.74
C TYR A 403 -3.42 -7.34 1.36
N VAL A 404 -4.04 -6.46 0.58
CA VAL A 404 -3.75 -6.31 -0.85
C VAL A 404 -2.45 -5.54 -1.05
N MET A 405 -1.50 -6.16 -1.75
CA MET A 405 -0.19 -5.60 -2.09
C MET A 405 -0.27 -4.58 -3.22
N SER A 406 -0.88 -3.43 -2.94
CA SER A 406 -1.15 -2.34 -3.89
C SER A 406 0.06 -1.41 -4.09
N TYR A 407 1.15 -1.94 -4.64
CA TYR A 407 2.42 -1.23 -4.80
C TYR A 407 2.49 -0.50 -6.15
N HIS A 408 2.25 0.81 -6.16
CA HIS A 408 2.05 1.56 -7.40
C HIS A 408 3.26 1.66 -8.33
N HIS A 409 4.51 1.62 -7.85
CA HIS A 409 5.69 1.53 -8.75
C HIS A 409 5.82 0.15 -9.36
N PHE A 410 5.59 -0.90 -8.57
CA PHE A 410 5.61 -2.28 -9.06
C PHE A 410 4.57 -2.46 -10.17
N MET A 411 3.32 -2.05 -9.89
CA MET A 411 2.23 -2.10 -10.85
C MET A 411 2.50 -1.23 -12.08
N ALA A 412 3.11 -0.05 -11.91
CA ALA A 412 3.46 0.81 -13.04
C ALA A 412 4.43 0.13 -14.00
N GLY A 413 5.47 -0.54 -13.47
CA GLY A 413 6.43 -1.27 -14.27
C GLY A 413 5.83 -2.50 -14.97
N GLU A 414 4.98 -3.25 -14.29
CA GLU A 414 4.38 -4.48 -14.83
C GLU A 414 3.30 -4.19 -15.89
N LEU A 415 2.45 -3.19 -15.64
CA LEU A 415 1.31 -2.86 -16.49
C LEU A 415 1.63 -1.81 -17.57
N ASP A 416 2.88 -1.38 -17.70
CA ASP A 416 3.33 -0.31 -18.61
C ASP A 416 2.54 0.99 -18.41
N LEU A 417 2.36 1.39 -17.15
CA LEU A 417 1.65 2.61 -16.73
C LEU A 417 2.62 3.69 -16.27
N THR A 418 2.18 4.94 -16.31
CA THR A 418 2.81 5.99 -15.52
C THR A 418 2.52 5.79 -14.03
N ILE A 419 3.38 6.34 -13.16
CA ILE A 419 3.16 6.37 -11.71
C ILE A 419 1.80 6.97 -11.36
N GLU A 420 1.40 8.02 -12.07
CA GLU A 420 0.12 8.68 -11.82
C GLU A 420 -1.08 7.79 -12.15
N GLU A 421 -1.04 7.08 -13.28
CA GLU A 421 -2.06 6.11 -13.69
C GLU A 421 -2.12 4.92 -12.74
N ALA A 422 -0.97 4.43 -12.27
CA ALA A 422 -0.92 3.34 -11.28
C ALA A 422 -1.52 3.76 -9.93
N ILE A 423 -1.30 5.01 -9.49
CA ILE A 423 -1.96 5.55 -8.29
C ILE A 423 -3.48 5.67 -8.51
N ASP A 424 -3.93 6.19 -9.65
CA ASP A 424 -5.36 6.29 -9.94
C ASP A 424 -6.03 4.90 -9.98
N LEU A 425 -5.33 3.89 -10.48
CA LEU A 425 -5.76 2.50 -10.47
C LEU A 425 -6.00 1.95 -9.05
N LEU A 426 -5.28 2.43 -8.03
CA LEU A 426 -5.52 2.03 -6.64
C LEU A 426 -6.96 2.34 -6.19
N GLY A 427 -7.49 3.50 -6.60
CA GLY A 427 -8.87 3.89 -6.29
C GLY A 427 -9.89 2.98 -6.97
N GLU A 428 -9.63 2.53 -8.19
CA GLU A 428 -10.49 1.56 -8.88
C GLU A 428 -10.42 0.18 -8.24
N MET A 429 -9.22 -0.32 -7.95
CA MET A 429 -9.00 -1.60 -7.28
C MET A 429 -9.65 -1.64 -5.91
N THR A 430 -9.59 -0.53 -5.16
CA THR A 430 -10.28 -0.40 -3.87
C THR A 430 -11.77 -0.62 -4.03
N LYS A 431 -12.42 0.04 -4.99
CA LYS A 431 -13.86 -0.15 -5.25
C LYS A 431 -14.19 -1.59 -5.65
N ARG A 432 -13.33 -2.21 -6.47
CA ARG A 432 -13.48 -3.63 -6.85
C ARG A 432 -13.35 -4.55 -5.65
N GLY A 433 -12.32 -4.37 -4.82
CA GLY A 433 -12.10 -5.13 -3.61
C GLY A 433 -13.25 -4.99 -2.61
N ILE A 434 -13.76 -3.76 -2.40
CA ILE A 434 -14.92 -3.51 -1.54
C ILE A 434 -16.15 -4.27 -2.05
N ASN A 435 -16.40 -4.24 -3.37
CA ASN A 435 -17.51 -5.00 -3.96
C ASN A 435 -17.33 -6.52 -3.84
N LEU A 436 -16.10 -7.00 -3.79
CA LEU A 436 -15.76 -8.41 -3.72
C LEU A 436 -15.90 -8.97 -2.30
N VAL A 437 -15.37 -8.28 -1.29
CA VAL A 437 -15.26 -8.81 0.08
C VAL A 437 -15.80 -7.92 1.19
N GLY A 438 -16.27 -6.71 0.86
CA GLY A 438 -16.67 -5.71 1.84
C GLY A 438 -15.51 -4.81 2.29
N ALA A 439 -15.83 -3.56 2.63
CA ALA A 439 -14.81 -2.58 3.02
C ALA A 439 -14.16 -2.91 4.37
N GLU A 440 -14.85 -3.64 5.24
CA GLU A 440 -14.37 -4.07 6.55
C GLU A 440 -13.38 -5.23 6.50
N ARG A 441 -13.20 -5.86 5.32
CA ARG A 441 -12.29 -6.99 5.11
C ARG A 441 -11.18 -6.66 4.12
N LEU A 442 -11.08 -5.41 3.67
CA LEU A 442 -10.10 -4.98 2.69
C LEU A 442 -9.11 -4.04 3.33
N ILE A 443 -7.84 -4.43 3.33
CA ILE A 443 -6.72 -3.57 3.71
C ILE A 443 -5.88 -3.31 2.46
N MET A 444 -5.77 -2.05 2.05
CA MET A 444 -4.92 -1.66 0.94
C MET A 444 -3.53 -1.31 1.49
N LYS A 445 -2.51 -2.08 1.10
CA LYS A 445 -1.12 -1.89 1.49
C LYS A 445 -0.37 -1.12 0.41
N ILE A 446 -0.06 0.14 0.66
CA ILE A 446 0.66 0.99 -0.31
C ILE A 446 2.17 0.96 -0.07
N GLN A 447 2.95 1.18 -1.12
CA GLN A 447 4.40 1.30 -0.99
C GLN A 447 4.81 2.73 -0.57
N VAL A 448 5.80 2.85 0.30
CA VAL A 448 6.46 4.13 0.66
C VAL A 448 7.97 4.12 0.39
N TYR A 449 8.50 2.98 -0.04
CA TYR A 449 9.86 2.81 -0.56
C TYR A 449 9.79 2.07 -1.88
N ASP A 450 10.57 2.51 -2.87
CA ASP A 450 10.70 1.84 -4.15
C ASP A 450 11.92 0.91 -4.12
N TRP A 451 11.67 -0.40 -4.16
CA TRP A 451 12.70 -1.43 -4.15
C TRP A 451 13.50 -1.49 -5.46
N PHE A 452 12.99 -0.97 -6.58
CA PHE A 452 13.74 -0.97 -7.85
C PHE A 452 14.83 0.10 -7.86
N THR A 453 14.52 1.28 -7.33
CA THR A 453 15.47 2.40 -7.26
C THR A 453 16.20 2.51 -5.92
N GLU A 454 15.77 1.74 -4.91
CA GLU A 454 16.25 1.80 -3.54
C GLU A 454 16.09 3.21 -2.91
N THR A 455 14.98 3.90 -3.24
CA THR A 455 14.69 5.25 -2.73
C THR A 455 13.29 5.37 -2.15
N PRO A 456 13.06 6.26 -1.17
CA PRO A 456 11.71 6.57 -0.71
C PRO A 456 10.84 7.10 -1.83
N VAL A 457 9.58 6.71 -1.77
CA VAL A 457 8.54 7.25 -2.64
C VAL A 457 8.33 8.73 -2.33
N GLU A 458 8.11 9.53 -3.37
CA GLU A 458 7.89 10.97 -3.27
C GLU A 458 6.61 11.30 -2.48
N ASN A 459 6.63 12.38 -1.69
CA ASN A 459 5.50 12.76 -0.82
C ASN A 459 4.18 12.96 -1.58
N TRP A 460 4.23 13.50 -2.79
CA TRP A 460 3.02 13.73 -3.60
C TRP A 460 2.36 12.41 -4.02
N GLU A 461 3.14 11.35 -4.23
CA GLU A 461 2.63 10.02 -4.57
C GLU A 461 1.92 9.41 -3.36
N ILE A 462 2.56 9.49 -2.19
CA ILE A 462 1.99 9.01 -0.92
C ILE A 462 0.68 9.76 -0.64
N GLU A 463 0.68 11.09 -0.76
CA GLU A 463 -0.53 11.90 -0.56
C GLU A 463 -1.65 11.51 -1.52
N LYS A 464 -1.34 11.37 -2.81
CA LYS A 464 -2.31 10.98 -3.83
C LYS A 464 -2.84 9.57 -3.57
N ALA A 465 -1.97 8.61 -3.25
CA ALA A 465 -2.35 7.23 -2.92
C ALA A 465 -3.32 7.17 -1.73
N TYR A 466 -3.00 7.79 -0.59
CA TYR A 466 -3.95 7.84 0.52
C TYR A 466 -5.26 8.53 0.14
N THR A 467 -5.21 9.60 -0.64
CA THR A 467 -6.40 10.35 -1.07
C THR A 467 -7.32 9.46 -1.92
N VAL A 468 -6.80 8.81 -2.96
CA VAL A 468 -7.64 7.96 -3.85
C VAL A 468 -8.22 6.76 -3.12
N LEU A 469 -7.49 6.18 -2.15
CA LEU A 469 -8.00 5.09 -1.32
C LEU A 469 -9.15 5.54 -0.42
N VAL A 470 -9.00 6.68 0.26
CA VAL A 470 -10.05 7.24 1.14
C VAL A 470 -11.27 7.65 0.32
N GLU A 471 -11.09 8.31 -0.83
CA GLU A 471 -12.19 8.69 -1.73
C GLU A 471 -12.91 7.48 -2.33
N ALA A 472 -12.20 6.35 -2.48
CA ALA A 472 -12.79 5.08 -2.91
C ALA A 472 -13.53 4.33 -1.79
N GLY A 473 -13.51 4.84 -0.55
CA GLY A 473 -14.20 4.25 0.60
C GLY A 473 -13.38 3.22 1.37
N CYS A 474 -12.04 3.18 1.18
CA CYS A 474 -11.17 2.28 1.93
C CYS A 474 -11.23 2.59 3.44
N LEU A 475 -11.50 1.57 4.26
CA LEU A 475 -11.53 1.72 5.72
C LEU A 475 -10.18 1.44 6.37
N HIS A 476 -9.38 0.54 5.77
CA HIS A 476 -8.13 0.05 6.33
C HIS A 476 -6.99 0.29 5.34
N ILE A 477 -5.96 1.01 5.77
CA ILE A 477 -4.80 1.32 4.93
C ILE A 477 -3.55 1.00 5.73
N ALA A 478 -2.58 0.35 5.11
CA ALA A 478 -1.25 0.20 5.66
C ALA A 478 -0.21 0.67 4.64
N TYR A 479 1.00 0.96 5.11
CA TYR A 479 2.14 1.17 4.23
C TYR A 479 3.24 0.13 4.45
N THR A 480 4.07 -0.06 3.43
CA THR A 480 5.26 -0.92 3.46
C THR A 480 6.37 -0.41 2.55
N PRO A 481 7.63 -0.81 2.78
CA PRO A 481 8.17 -1.12 4.10
C PRO A 481 8.32 0.18 4.90
N HIS A 482 8.47 0.08 6.21
CA HIS A 482 8.87 1.23 7.01
C HIS A 482 10.31 1.67 6.66
N HIS A 483 10.60 2.96 6.85
CA HIS A 483 11.96 3.51 6.80
C HIS A 483 12.04 4.87 7.54
N ASP A 484 13.25 5.30 7.90
CA ASP A 484 13.50 6.54 8.70
C ASP A 484 12.97 7.85 8.07
N ARG A 485 12.58 7.84 6.79
CA ARG A 485 12.12 9.01 6.04
C ARG A 485 10.62 9.01 5.75
N VAL A 486 9.85 8.11 6.36
CA VAL A 486 8.39 8.06 6.19
C VAL A 486 7.79 9.42 6.61
N PRO A 487 6.96 10.06 5.76
CA PRO A 487 6.45 11.41 6.03
C PRO A 487 5.27 11.37 7.03
N PHE A 488 5.54 11.13 8.31
CA PHE A 488 4.50 10.96 9.33
C PHE A 488 3.53 12.14 9.46
N THR A 489 3.99 13.37 9.28
CA THR A 489 3.11 14.57 9.29
C THR A 489 2.08 14.52 8.15
N LEU A 490 2.49 14.03 6.98
CA LEU A 490 1.60 13.84 5.83
C LEU A 490 0.59 12.72 6.12
N ILE A 491 1.09 11.54 6.51
CA ILE A 491 0.28 10.33 6.75
C ILE A 491 -0.78 10.57 7.83
N ARG A 492 -0.44 11.31 8.90
CA ARG A 492 -1.35 11.65 9.99
C ARG A 492 -2.64 12.33 9.52
N ARG A 493 -2.64 13.04 8.39
CA ARG A 493 -3.84 13.70 7.83
C ARG A 493 -4.93 12.69 7.47
N PHE A 494 -4.56 11.44 7.20
CA PHE A 494 -5.46 10.35 6.83
C PHE A 494 -5.77 9.40 7.99
N ALA A 495 -5.11 9.58 9.14
CA ALA A 495 -5.33 8.74 10.31
C ALA A 495 -6.79 8.84 10.79
N PRO A 496 -7.38 7.74 11.29
CA PRO A 496 -8.70 7.76 11.88
C PRO A 496 -8.78 8.80 13.00
N GLN A 497 -9.57 9.86 12.83
CA GLN A 497 -9.83 10.79 13.94
C GLN A 497 -10.68 10.07 14.98
N SER A 498 -10.31 10.22 16.25
CA SER A 498 -11.11 9.75 17.38
C SER A 498 -12.43 10.54 17.43
N GLY A 499 -13.43 10.07 16.68
CA GLY A 499 -14.78 10.64 16.61
C GLY A 499 -15.18 11.13 15.21
N ARG A 500 -16.17 10.44 14.63
CA ARG A 500 -17.04 10.84 13.51
C ARG A 500 -16.34 11.14 12.18
N PHE A 501 -16.39 10.17 11.27
CA PHE A 501 -16.41 10.48 9.84
C PHE A 501 -17.86 10.58 9.40
N TYR A 502 -18.25 11.73 8.84
CA TYR A 502 -19.42 11.78 7.98
C TYR A 502 -18.99 11.21 6.62
N MET A 503 -19.57 10.08 6.20
CA MET A 503 -19.62 9.76 4.77
C MET A 503 -20.46 10.86 4.10
N VAL A 504 -19.89 11.54 3.11
CA VAL A 504 -20.61 12.49 2.25
C VAL A 504 -21.09 11.78 0.99
#